data_AF-A0A397V6Z0-F1
#
_entry.id   AF-A0A397V6Z0-F1
#
_cell.length_a   1.000
_cell.length_b   1.000
_cell.length_c   1.000
_cell.angle_alpha   90.00
_cell.angle_beta   90.00
_cell.angle_gamma   90.00
#
_symmetry.space_group_name_H-M   'P 1'
#
loop_
_entity.id
_entity.type
_entity.pdbx_description
1 polymer ?
#
loop_
_entity_poly.entity_id
_entity_poly.type
_entity_poly.pdbx_seq_one_letter_code
_entity_poly.pdbx_strand_id
1 'polypeptide(L)'
;MEELADKLVIQVEQGEYKKFSVVDDISEVYGLPGIHKCINGQNPLRPVIDIDAFKEKMEAENINTKNVFFNICCSFVRALYRILDCSWEEIIKGLVIITSSDDSKCSYHLLYAPTLLVDYQELKEFMELVYKLTGEKYRKFIDRGLPGWNFNLRLIGSAKRPCKVHTPILARQWVERSQ
;
A
#
# COMPACT_ATOMS: atom_id res chain seq x y z
N MET A 1 22.72 21.57 11.05
CA MET A 1 21.38 21.10 10.63
C MET A 1 21.50 19.59 10.64
N GLU A 2 21.00 18.96 11.69
CA GLU A 2 21.17 17.53 11.94
C GLU A 2 20.28 16.75 10.95
N GLU A 3 20.86 15.78 10.25
CA GLU A 3 20.23 15.00 9.19
C GLU A 3 19.00 14.24 9.70
N LEU A 4 17.81 14.82 9.52
CA LEU A 4 16.53 14.10 9.57
C LEU A 4 16.30 13.26 8.30
N ALA A 5 17.23 13.30 7.33
CA ALA A 5 17.09 12.62 6.04
C ALA A 5 16.95 11.10 6.20
N ASP A 6 17.59 10.52 7.22
CA ASP A 6 17.63 9.07 7.43
C ASP A 6 16.74 8.58 8.59
N LYS A 7 16.13 9.48 9.36
CA LYS A 7 15.30 9.09 10.52
C LYS A 7 13.87 8.75 10.11
N LEU A 8 13.33 7.65 10.63
CA LEU A 8 11.97 7.20 10.34
C LEU A 8 10.97 7.96 11.22
N VAL A 9 10.11 8.76 10.59
CA VAL A 9 8.96 9.35 11.29
C VAL A 9 7.81 8.35 11.30
N ILE A 10 7.28 8.05 12.47
CA ILE A 10 6.12 7.18 12.66
C ILE A 10 4.98 7.92 13.37
N GLN A 11 3.75 7.59 13.00
CA GLN A 11 2.54 7.93 13.71
C GLN A 11 2.08 6.71 14.52
N VAL A 12 1.86 6.91 15.81
CA VAL A 12 1.27 5.91 16.71
C VAL A 12 -0.16 6.34 17.03
N GLU A 13 -1.12 5.45 16.80
CA GLU A 13 -2.51 5.64 17.23
C GLU A 13 -2.63 5.44 18.75
N GLN A 14 -2.96 6.49 19.50
CA GLN A 14 -3.30 6.43 20.93
C GLN A 14 -4.71 7.01 21.15
N GLY A 15 -5.74 6.16 21.04
CA GLY A 15 -7.13 6.59 21.18
C GLY A 15 -7.53 7.57 20.06
N GLU A 16 -8.05 8.74 20.43
CA GLU A 16 -8.45 9.78 19.47
C GLU A 16 -7.27 10.67 19.01
N TYR A 17 -6.09 10.55 19.63
CA TYR A 17 -4.95 11.42 19.37
C TYR A 17 -3.87 10.73 18.53
N LYS A 18 -3.36 11.46 17.53
CA LYS A 18 -2.23 11.03 16.70
C LYS A 18 -0.93 11.55 17.32
N LYS A 19 -0.06 10.65 17.78
CA LYS A 19 1.27 11.00 18.28
C LYS A 19 2.31 10.66 17.22
N PHE A 20 3.15 11.62 16.87
CA PHE A 20 4.29 11.40 15.99
C PHE A 20 5.54 11.14 16.81
N SER A 21 6.39 10.24 16.33
CA SER A 21 7.66 9.89 16.96
C SER A 21 8.69 9.65 15.88
N VAL A 22 9.95 9.95 16.18
CA VAL A 22 11.07 9.69 15.30
C VAL A 22 11.79 8.47 15.87
N VAL A 23 12.04 7.48 15.04
CA VAL A 23 12.79 6.26 15.39
C VAL A 23 13.95 6.09 14.42
N ASP A 24 15.03 5.48 14.88
CA ASP A 24 16.24 5.33 14.09
C ASP A 24 16.14 4.10 13.18
N ASP A 25 15.47 3.02 13.62
CA ASP A 25 15.23 1.83 12.81
C ASP A 25 13.80 1.27 12.91
N ILE A 26 13.34 0.61 11.84
CA ILE A 26 12.01 0.00 11.80
C ILE A 26 11.85 -1.20 12.74
N SER A 27 12.94 -1.87 13.11
CA SER A 27 12.90 -2.99 14.07
C SER A 27 12.46 -2.54 15.46
N GLU A 28 12.71 -1.28 15.85
CA GLU A 28 12.27 -0.72 17.13
C GLU A 28 10.75 -0.73 17.31
N VAL A 29 10.05 -0.67 16.19
CA VAL A 29 8.60 -0.52 16.12
C VAL A 29 7.94 -1.73 15.48
N TYR A 30 8.74 -2.69 15.01
CA TYR A 30 8.25 -3.95 14.49
C TYR A 30 7.52 -4.72 15.58
N GLY A 31 6.32 -5.20 15.27
CA GLY A 31 5.48 -5.91 16.25
C GLY A 31 4.42 -5.05 16.96
N LEU A 32 4.54 -3.72 17.00
CA LEU A 32 3.56 -2.92 17.72
C LEU A 32 2.30 -2.64 16.88
N PRO A 33 1.10 -2.69 17.47
CA PRO A 33 -0.14 -2.34 16.77
C PRO A 33 -0.24 -0.82 16.57
N GLY A 34 -0.97 -0.41 15.53
CA GLY A 34 -1.36 1.00 15.34
C GLY A 34 -0.25 1.94 14.86
N ILE A 35 0.88 1.40 14.38
CA ILE A 35 1.96 2.21 13.83
C ILE A 35 1.77 2.45 12.34
N HIS A 36 1.98 3.69 11.93
CA HIS A 36 2.06 4.08 10.54
C HIS A 36 3.37 4.82 10.27
N LYS A 37 4.05 4.48 9.18
CA LYS A 37 5.19 5.23 8.65
C LYS A 37 4.69 6.53 8.02
N CYS A 38 5.17 7.66 8.51
CA CYS A 38 4.97 8.96 7.89
C CYS A 38 6.01 9.14 6.78
N ILE A 39 5.56 9.43 5.57
CA ILE A 39 6.43 9.75 4.44
C ILE A 39 6.37 11.25 4.19
N ASN A 40 7.54 11.90 4.20
CA ASN A 40 7.71 13.28 3.78
C ASN A 40 7.57 13.36 2.25
N GLY A 41 6.68 14.21 1.74
CA GLY A 41 6.44 14.39 0.30
C GLY A 41 7.61 14.98 -0.49
N GLN A 42 8.69 15.40 0.18
CA GLN A 42 9.95 15.84 -0.46
C GLN A 42 10.92 14.68 -0.75
N ASN A 43 10.65 13.48 -0.22
CA ASN A 43 11.47 12.30 -0.47
C ASN A 43 10.90 11.49 -1.64
N PRO A 44 11.74 10.73 -2.36
CA PRO A 44 11.26 9.85 -3.41
C PRO A 44 10.21 8.85 -2.88
N LEU A 45 9.10 8.71 -3.60
CA LEU A 45 7.91 7.99 -3.15
C LEU A 45 7.70 6.70 -3.94
N ARG A 46 7.21 5.65 -3.29
CA ARG A 46 6.83 4.44 -4.02
C ARG A 46 5.40 4.56 -4.53
N PRO A 47 5.09 4.08 -5.75
CA PRO A 47 3.71 3.91 -6.19
C PRO A 47 2.99 2.96 -5.23
N VAL A 48 1.99 3.46 -4.51
CA VAL A 48 1.17 2.69 -3.57
C VAL A 48 -0.30 2.99 -3.80
N ILE A 49 -1.11 1.93 -3.83
CA ILE A 49 -2.57 2.02 -3.81
C ILE A 49 -3.10 1.20 -2.65
N ASP A 50 -4.00 1.80 -1.89
CA ASP A 50 -4.81 1.11 -0.89
C ASP A 50 -6.22 0.91 -1.44
N ILE A 51 -6.69 -0.33 -1.38
CA ILE A 51 -8.05 -0.74 -1.69
C ILE A 51 -8.64 -1.12 -0.34
N ASP A 52 -9.64 -0.37 0.13
CA ASP A 52 -10.38 -0.73 1.34
C ASP A 52 -11.88 -0.54 1.09
N ALA A 53 -12.57 -1.67 0.86
CA ALA A 53 -13.98 -1.68 0.49
C ALA A 53 -14.75 -2.78 1.22
N PHE A 54 -15.80 -2.36 1.93
CA PHE A 54 -16.76 -3.28 2.55
C PHE A 54 -17.63 -3.98 1.52
N LYS A 55 -17.90 -5.26 1.76
CA LYS A 55 -18.71 -6.11 0.88
C LYS A 55 -20.12 -5.55 0.71
N GLU A 56 -20.72 -5.02 1.76
CA GLU A 56 -22.05 -4.40 1.70
C GLU A 56 -22.09 -3.24 0.69
N LYS A 57 -21.03 -2.43 0.63
CA LYS A 57 -20.92 -1.33 -0.34
C LYS A 57 -20.79 -1.83 -1.77
N MET A 58 -20.05 -2.91 -1.98
CA MET A 58 -19.90 -3.54 -3.29
C MET A 58 -21.23 -4.18 -3.76
N GLU A 59 -21.92 -4.87 -2.86
CA GLU A 59 -23.22 -5.52 -3.13
C GLU A 59 -24.31 -4.50 -3.45
N ALA A 60 -24.38 -3.38 -2.71
CA ALA A 60 -25.31 -2.29 -2.98
C ALA A 60 -25.16 -1.70 -4.40
N GLU A 61 -23.99 -1.87 -5.00
CA GLU A 61 -23.68 -1.39 -6.35
C GLU A 61 -23.67 -2.51 -7.40
N ASN A 62 -24.05 -3.73 -7.00
CA ASN A 62 -24.01 -4.94 -7.83
C ASN A 62 -22.61 -5.22 -8.42
N ILE A 63 -21.59 -5.07 -7.57
CA ILE A 63 -20.18 -5.27 -7.93
C ILE A 63 -19.61 -6.48 -7.20
N ASN A 64 -18.96 -7.37 -7.96
CA ASN A 64 -18.23 -8.50 -7.39
C ASN A 64 -16.89 -8.06 -6.80
N THR A 65 -16.61 -8.49 -5.57
CA THR A 65 -15.36 -8.24 -4.83
C THR A 65 -14.10 -8.59 -5.61
N LYS A 66 -14.06 -9.74 -6.28
CA LYS A 66 -12.90 -10.15 -7.11
C LYS A 66 -12.68 -9.20 -8.28
N ASN A 67 -13.76 -8.64 -8.84
CA ASN A 67 -13.66 -7.67 -9.92
C ASN A 67 -13.10 -6.34 -9.44
N VAL A 68 -13.33 -5.93 -8.18
CA VAL A 68 -12.74 -4.70 -7.62
C VAL A 68 -11.22 -4.82 -7.61
N PHE A 69 -10.68 -5.85 -6.95
CA PHE A 69 -9.24 -6.09 -6.89
C PHE A 69 -8.64 -6.21 -8.29
N PHE A 70 -9.22 -7.06 -9.16
CA PHE A 70 -8.67 -7.31 -10.49
C PHE A 70 -8.61 -6.04 -11.35
N ASN A 71 -9.69 -5.26 -11.41
CA ASN A 71 -9.72 -4.05 -12.25
C ASN A 71 -8.76 -2.98 -11.74
N ILE A 72 -8.64 -2.79 -10.42
CA ILE A 72 -7.72 -1.82 -9.83
C ILE A 72 -6.27 -2.28 -10.02
N CYS A 73 -5.97 -3.54 -9.74
CA CYS A 73 -4.63 -4.11 -9.91
C CYS A 73 -4.17 -4.03 -11.37
N CYS A 74 -5.00 -4.44 -12.34
CA CYS A 74 -4.68 -4.29 -13.75
C CYS A 74 -4.45 -2.83 -14.17
N SER A 75 -5.20 -1.88 -13.59
CA SER A 75 -5.02 -0.46 -13.87
C SER A 75 -3.72 0.10 -13.29
N PHE A 76 -3.34 -0.34 -12.09
CA PHE A 76 -2.05 -0.03 -11.46
C PHE A 76 -0.87 -0.54 -12.31
N VAL A 77 -0.89 -1.81 -12.70
CA VAL A 77 0.17 -2.41 -13.53
C VAL A 77 0.21 -1.76 -14.92
N ARG A 78 -0.95 -1.42 -15.52
CA ARG A 78 -1.00 -0.66 -16.79
C ARG A 78 -0.45 0.75 -16.67
N ALA A 79 -0.65 1.42 -15.54
CA ALA A 79 -0.05 2.73 -15.30
C ALA A 79 1.47 2.61 -15.21
N LEU A 80 1.98 1.64 -14.44
CA LEU A 80 3.42 1.34 -14.35
C LEU A 80 4.02 1.09 -15.73
N TYR A 81 3.41 0.23 -16.54
CA TYR A 81 3.89 -0.07 -17.90
C TYR A 81 3.93 1.14 -18.84
N ARG A 82 3.11 2.17 -18.59
CA ARG A 82 3.12 3.40 -19.40
C ARG A 82 4.20 4.38 -19.00
N ILE A 83 4.62 4.36 -17.74
CA ILE A 83 5.59 5.32 -17.20
C ILE A 83 6.99 4.74 -17.07
N LEU A 84 7.11 3.41 -16.92
CA LEU A 84 8.37 2.72 -16.81
C LEU A 84 8.75 2.15 -18.16
N ASP A 85 10.01 2.34 -18.54
CA ASP A 85 10.62 1.68 -19.68
C ASP A 85 11.07 0.26 -19.28
N CYS A 86 10.10 -0.60 -18.96
CA CYS A 86 10.37 -1.99 -18.57
C CYS A 86 9.29 -2.97 -19.04
N SER A 87 9.64 -4.26 -19.04
CA SER A 87 8.76 -5.34 -19.46
C SER A 87 7.66 -5.64 -18.43
N TRP A 88 6.56 -6.26 -18.87
CA TRP A 88 5.51 -6.71 -17.95
C TRP A 88 6.06 -7.70 -16.91
N GLU A 89 7.01 -8.55 -17.30
CA GLU A 89 7.67 -9.51 -16.43
C GLU A 89 8.43 -8.82 -15.30
N GLU A 90 9.12 -7.72 -15.58
CA GLU A 90 9.82 -6.92 -14.57
C GLU A 90 8.85 -6.22 -13.63
N ILE A 91 7.76 -5.66 -14.18
CA ILE A 91 6.72 -5.03 -13.37
C ILE A 91 6.11 -6.04 -12.39
N ILE A 92 5.79 -7.24 -12.85
CA ILE A 92 5.20 -8.29 -12.00
C ILE A 92 6.20 -8.75 -10.93
N LYS A 93 7.49 -8.88 -11.25
CA LYS A 93 8.54 -9.22 -10.26
C LYS A 93 8.68 -8.16 -9.16
N GLY A 94 8.45 -6.89 -9.50
CA GLY A 94 8.52 -5.78 -8.54
C GLY A 94 7.23 -5.49 -7.80
N LEU A 95 6.12 -6.09 -8.20
CA LEU A 95 4.80 -5.87 -7.61
C LEU A 95 4.67 -6.62 -6.28
N VAL A 96 4.39 -5.88 -5.22
CA VAL A 96 4.10 -6.38 -3.88
C VAL A 96 2.61 -6.20 -3.62
N ILE A 97 1.94 -7.30 -3.29
CA ILE A 97 0.51 -7.32 -2.95
C ILE A 97 0.38 -7.80 -1.52
N ILE A 98 -0.20 -6.96 -0.67
CA ILE A 98 -0.48 -7.27 0.73
C ILE A 98 -1.99 -7.26 0.89
N THR A 99 -2.54 -8.24 1.59
CA THR A 99 -3.99 -8.33 1.80
C THR A 99 -4.32 -8.47 3.27
N SER A 100 -5.35 -7.74 3.69
CA SER A 100 -6.04 -7.98 4.96
C SER A 100 -7.51 -8.34 4.71
N SER A 101 -7.84 -8.76 3.47
CA SER A 101 -9.19 -9.10 3.05
C SER A 101 -9.75 -10.28 3.84
N ASP A 102 -11.06 -10.22 4.07
CA ASP A 102 -11.86 -11.30 4.66
C ASP A 102 -13.25 -11.32 3.98
N ASP A 103 -14.16 -12.17 4.47
CA ASP A 103 -15.49 -12.32 3.85
C ASP A 103 -16.35 -11.05 3.91
N SER A 104 -15.98 -10.06 4.73
CA SER A 104 -16.67 -8.78 4.89
C SER A 104 -16.00 -7.62 4.13
N LYS A 105 -14.75 -7.76 3.68
CA LYS A 105 -14.02 -6.66 3.03
C LYS A 105 -12.99 -7.08 1.98
N CYS A 106 -12.90 -6.27 0.92
CA CYS A 106 -11.80 -6.24 -0.04
C CYS A 106 -10.76 -5.24 0.47
N SER A 107 -9.68 -5.74 1.06
CA SER A 107 -8.60 -4.92 1.60
C SER A 107 -7.24 -5.35 1.04
N TYR A 108 -6.65 -4.52 0.19
CA TYR A 108 -5.37 -4.78 -0.47
C TYR A 108 -4.51 -3.53 -0.54
N HIS A 109 -3.22 -3.68 -0.23
CA HIS A 109 -2.20 -2.70 -0.59
C HIS A 109 -1.42 -3.22 -1.79
N LEU A 110 -1.35 -2.40 -2.85
CA LEU A 110 -0.51 -2.62 -4.01
C LEU A 110 0.68 -1.68 -3.92
N LEU A 111 1.89 -2.22 -4.02
CA LEU A 111 3.14 -1.47 -3.97
C LEU A 111 4.04 -1.91 -5.12
N TYR A 112 4.70 -0.97 -5.77
CA TYR A 112 5.80 -1.29 -6.67
C TYR A 112 7.14 -0.98 -6.01
N ALA A 113 7.91 -2.01 -5.68
CA ALA A 113 9.14 -1.91 -4.88
C ALA A 113 10.40 -1.46 -5.66
N PRO A 114 10.56 -1.71 -6.97
CA PRO A 114 11.79 -1.30 -7.66
C PRO A 114 11.95 0.21 -7.87
N THR A 115 10.85 0.94 -8.08
CA THR A 115 10.91 2.36 -8.44
C THR A 115 10.58 3.28 -7.26
N LEU A 116 11.30 4.39 -7.22
CA LEU A 116 10.94 5.58 -6.46
C LEU A 116 10.57 6.66 -7.48
N LEU A 117 9.37 7.21 -7.37
CA LEU A 117 8.95 8.43 -8.04
C LEU A 117 9.68 9.59 -7.39
N VAL A 118 10.15 10.54 -8.20
CA VAL A 118 11.08 11.59 -7.78
C VAL A 118 10.48 12.45 -6.68
N ASP A 119 9.18 12.77 -6.81
CA ASP A 119 8.48 13.63 -5.87
C ASP A 119 6.97 13.33 -5.79
N TYR A 120 6.29 14.12 -4.98
CA TYR A 120 4.84 14.09 -4.83
C TYR A 120 4.06 14.37 -6.12
N GLN A 121 4.58 15.23 -7.02
CA GLN A 121 3.89 15.58 -8.25
C GLN A 121 3.86 14.38 -9.21
N GLU A 122 4.97 13.66 -9.36
CA GLU A 122 5.00 12.40 -10.11
C GLU A 122 4.07 11.33 -9.50
N LEU A 123 4.03 11.21 -8.16
CA LEU A 123 3.08 10.30 -7.49
C LEU A 123 1.63 10.70 -7.79
N LYS A 124 1.31 11.98 -7.74
CA LYS A 124 -0.03 12.48 -8.03
C LYS A 124 -0.44 12.17 -9.47
N GLU A 125 0.43 12.43 -10.44
CA GLU A 125 0.18 12.13 -11.86
C GLU A 125 0.00 10.64 -12.12
N PHE A 126 0.84 9.81 -11.48
CA PHE A 126 0.69 8.37 -11.51
C PHE A 126 -0.68 7.92 -10.97
N MET A 127 -1.09 8.46 -9.81
CA MET A 127 -2.39 8.12 -9.20
C MET A 127 -3.57 8.57 -10.07
N GLU A 128 -3.49 9.75 -10.68
CA GLU A 128 -4.49 10.23 -11.64
C GLU A 128 -4.61 9.31 -12.86
N LEU A 129 -3.48 8.81 -13.38
CA LEU A 129 -3.46 7.82 -14.45
C LEU A 129 -4.14 6.51 -14.02
N VAL A 130 -3.85 6.02 -12.81
CA VAL A 130 -4.53 4.80 -12.30
C VAL A 130 -6.03 5.03 -12.15
N TYR A 131 -6.47 6.18 -11.62
CA TYR A 131 -7.90 6.50 -11.50
C TYR A 131 -8.59 6.54 -12.86
N LYS A 132 -7.94 7.13 -13.86
CA LYS A 132 -8.45 7.19 -15.24
C LYS A 132 -8.58 5.78 -15.84
N LEU A 133 -7.58 4.93 -15.67
CA LEU A 133 -7.57 3.56 -16.20
C LEU A 133 -8.57 2.64 -15.50
N THR A 134 -8.77 2.84 -14.19
CA THR A 134 -9.69 2.06 -13.35
C THR A 134 -11.16 2.31 -13.71
N GLY A 135 -11.47 3.52 -14.18
CA GLY A 135 -12.83 3.92 -14.51
C GLY A 135 -13.71 4.20 -13.29
N GLU A 136 -14.82 4.91 -13.51
CA GLU A 136 -15.68 5.42 -12.43
C GLU A 136 -16.26 4.31 -11.55
N LYS A 137 -16.54 3.16 -12.17
CA LYS A 137 -17.13 1.99 -11.51
C LYS A 137 -16.27 1.46 -10.36
N TYR A 138 -14.94 1.44 -10.51
CA TYR A 138 -14.05 0.81 -9.54
C TYR A 138 -13.20 1.81 -8.76
N ARG A 139 -12.94 3.02 -9.28
CA ARG A 139 -12.04 4.01 -8.64
C ARG A 139 -12.51 4.49 -7.26
N LYS A 140 -13.80 4.31 -6.94
CA LYS A 140 -14.41 4.67 -5.65
C LYS A 140 -14.07 3.71 -4.50
N PHE A 141 -13.40 2.60 -4.81
CA PHE A 141 -12.88 1.63 -3.85
C PHE A 141 -11.39 1.78 -3.60
N ILE A 142 -10.73 2.69 -4.32
CA ILE A 142 -9.37 3.10 -4.00
C ILE A 142 -9.47 4.14 -2.90
N ASP A 143 -8.76 3.91 -1.79
CA ASP A 143 -8.65 4.93 -0.75
C ASP A 143 -7.87 6.12 -1.33
N ARG A 144 -8.51 7.29 -1.25
CA ARG A 144 -7.91 8.56 -1.67
C ARG A 144 -7.04 9.16 -0.55
N GLY A 145 -6.88 8.44 0.56
CA GLY A 145 -6.17 8.84 1.76
C GLY A 145 -4.68 9.11 1.60
N LEU A 146 -4.05 8.77 0.47
CA LEU A 146 -2.65 9.14 0.20
C LEU A 146 -2.50 10.03 -1.05
N PRO A 147 -1.95 11.26 -0.92
CA PRO A 147 -2.14 12.18 0.24
C PRO A 147 -2.04 13.70 -0.08
N GLY A 148 -2.06 14.56 0.94
CA GLY A 148 -1.34 15.85 0.91
C GLY A 148 0.16 15.68 1.19
N TRP A 149 0.85 16.73 1.66
CA TRP A 149 2.32 16.75 1.85
C TRP A 149 2.93 15.63 2.73
N ASN A 150 2.14 15.01 3.61
CA ASN A 150 2.58 13.91 4.49
C ASN A 150 1.56 12.79 4.51
N PHE A 151 2.03 11.54 4.50
CA PHE A 151 1.13 10.39 4.41
C PHE A 151 1.60 9.16 5.16
N ASN A 152 0.63 8.36 5.60
CA ASN A 152 0.83 7.32 6.57
C ASN A 152 0.63 5.95 5.94
N LEU A 153 1.70 5.17 5.79
CA LEU A 153 1.62 3.76 5.43
C LEU A 153 1.63 2.92 6.70
N ARG A 154 0.61 2.08 6.90
CA ARG A 154 0.57 1.22 8.09
C ARG A 154 1.73 0.20 8.07
N LEU A 155 2.56 0.21 9.11
CA LEU A 155 3.63 -0.78 9.29
C LEU A 155 3.01 -2.04 9.89
N ILE A 156 3.18 -3.19 9.24
CA ILE A 156 2.61 -4.45 9.73
C ILE A 156 3.57 -5.07 10.74
N GLY A 157 3.19 -4.99 12.02
CA GLY A 157 3.80 -5.71 13.12
C GLY A 157 2.82 -6.55 13.97
N SER A 158 1.53 -6.23 13.96
CA SER A 158 0.56 -6.90 14.83
C SER A 158 -0.74 -7.20 14.08
N ALA A 159 -1.11 -8.49 14.05
CA ALA A 159 -2.42 -8.92 13.60
C ALA A 159 -3.50 -8.35 14.54
N LYS A 160 -4.57 -7.77 13.98
CA LYS A 160 -5.77 -7.50 14.75
C LYS A 160 -6.39 -8.85 15.13
N ARG A 161 -6.09 -9.34 16.35
CA ARG A 161 -6.55 -10.63 16.92
C ARG A 161 -6.01 -11.85 16.16
N PRO A 162 -6.01 -13.07 16.74
CA PRO A 162 -5.37 -14.22 16.10
C PRO A 162 -6.24 -14.70 14.93
N CYS A 163 -6.05 -14.11 13.76
CA CYS A 163 -6.51 -14.70 12.51
C CYS A 163 -5.64 -15.93 12.27
N LYS A 164 -6.27 -17.12 12.20
CA LYS A 164 -5.60 -18.38 11.87
C LYS A 164 -4.90 -18.21 10.53
N VAL A 165 -3.57 -18.14 10.55
CA VAL A 165 -2.73 -18.04 9.36
C VAL A 165 -2.87 -19.37 8.60
N HIS A 166 -3.66 -19.39 7.53
CA HIS A 166 -3.42 -20.34 6.44
C HIS A 166 -2.30 -19.75 5.60
N THR A 167 -1.10 -20.30 5.77
CA THR A 167 0.07 -19.98 4.95
C THR A 167 -0.20 -20.45 3.52
N PRO A 168 -0.21 -19.58 2.51
CA PRO A 168 -0.06 -20.02 1.12
C PRO A 168 1.37 -20.54 0.95
N ILE A 169 1.50 -21.69 0.29
CA ILE A 169 2.73 -22.49 0.12
C ILE A 169 3.91 -21.70 -0.48
N LEU A 170 3.69 -20.49 -1.03
CA LEU A 170 4.73 -19.66 -1.64
C LEU A 170 5.61 -18.88 -0.64
N ALA A 171 5.18 -18.67 0.62
CA ALA A 171 5.98 -17.94 1.60
C ALA A 171 7.15 -18.75 2.19
N ARG A 172 7.10 -20.10 2.13
CA ARG A 172 8.19 -20.95 2.64
C ARG A 172 9.45 -20.90 1.79
N GLN A 173 9.34 -20.64 0.49
CA GLN A 173 10.48 -20.69 -0.43
C GLN A 173 11.45 -19.50 -0.30
N TRP A 174 11.05 -18.40 0.35
CA TRP A 174 11.94 -17.25 0.59
C TRP A 174 12.81 -17.39 1.84
N VAL A 175 12.31 -18.05 2.88
CA VAL A 175 13.07 -18.26 4.14
C VAL A 175 14.14 -19.34 3.96
N GLU A 176 13.90 -20.36 3.13
CA GLU A 176 14.83 -21.49 2.93
C GLU A 176 15.95 -21.23 1.91
N ARG A 177 15.99 -20.06 1.25
CA ARG A 177 17.06 -19.70 0.30
C ARG A 177 18.02 -18.61 0.80
N SER A 178 17.91 -18.24 2.07
CA SER A 178 18.71 -17.19 2.71
C SER A 178 19.54 -17.70 3.90
N GLN A 179 19.78 -19.01 3.99
CA GLN A 179 20.75 -19.63 4.89
C GLN A 179 21.80 -20.38 4.09
#